data_AF-A0A3D1LNU6-F1
#
_entry.id   AF-A0A3D1LNU6-F1
#
_cell.length_a   1.000
_cell.length_b   1.000
_cell.length_c   1.000
_cell.angle_alpha   90.00
_cell.angle_beta   90.00
_cell.angle_gamma   90.00
#
_symmetry.space_group_name_H-M   'P 1'
#
loop_
_entity.id
_entity.type
_entity.pdbx_description
1 polymer ?
#
loop_
_entity_poly.entity_id
_entity_poly.type
_entity_poly.pdbx_seq_one_letter_code
_entity_poly.pdbx_strand_id
1 'polypeptide(L)'
;MDGSLTVESEVGKGSAFRMQLSLPPVTDPEQILDKIELSVTGYLGERKSILVVDDNVGNTSMLVSLLDPLGFKVSVASNGEEALDMVSVQQLDLVLMDLVMPVMDGLAAVRLMRSNPLLERTGIIGASASVTDSDQRNEFIDICDDFVLKPIRIDLLLEKIGRTLGIEWETVEIVTPVRETFASLEGQEPLTPPSSELDVLYDLAMRGDMLGVEEWATALEAGDARYHNFAGRLKELAGSCKTKALLALVNQCRGEII
;
A
#
# COMPACT_ATOMS: atom_id res chain seq x y z
N MET A 1 12.60 -6.02 -5.06
CA MET A 1 12.33 -4.57 -4.91
C MET A 1 13.44 -3.88 -5.69
N ASP A 2 13.34 -3.88 -7.02
CA ASP A 2 14.46 -3.56 -7.91
C ASP A 2 14.24 -2.19 -8.56
N GLY A 3 14.31 -1.15 -7.72
CA GLY A 3 14.30 0.23 -8.17
C GLY A 3 15.67 0.89 -8.03
N SER A 4 15.96 1.89 -8.86
CA SER A 4 17.19 2.69 -8.77
C SER A 4 16.84 4.15 -8.51
N LEU A 5 17.66 4.82 -7.67
CA LEU A 5 17.56 6.26 -7.41
C LEU A 5 18.91 6.88 -7.78
N THR A 6 18.90 7.83 -8.72
CA THR A 6 20.09 8.61 -9.09
C THR A 6 19.87 10.08 -8.76
N VAL A 7 20.97 10.76 -8.41
CA VAL A 7 20.96 12.19 -8.08
C VAL A 7 22.07 12.91 -8.83
N GLU A 8 21.74 14.07 -9.39
CA GLU A 8 22.68 15.01 -9.99
C GLU A 8 22.56 16.34 -9.23
N SER A 9 23.67 16.88 -8.71
CA SER A 9 23.63 18.12 -7.92
C SER A 9 24.87 18.98 -8.16
N GLU A 10 24.65 20.29 -8.29
CA GLU A 10 25.71 21.30 -8.39
C GLU A 10 25.45 22.43 -7.40
N VAL A 11 26.50 22.85 -6.67
CA VAL A 11 26.41 23.88 -5.64
C VAL A 11 25.91 25.19 -6.25
N GLY A 12 24.79 25.71 -5.73
CA GLY A 12 24.15 26.92 -6.23
C GLY A 12 23.16 26.73 -7.39
N LYS A 13 23.00 25.51 -7.91
CA LYS A 13 22.02 25.18 -8.98
C LYS A 13 20.94 24.17 -8.58
N GLY A 14 21.01 23.64 -7.36
CA GLY A 14 20.05 22.68 -6.84
C GLY A 14 20.39 21.23 -7.19
N SER A 15 19.46 20.32 -6.89
CA SER A 15 19.62 18.88 -7.09
C SER A 15 18.45 18.31 -7.90
N ALA A 16 18.75 17.39 -8.82
CA ALA A 16 17.79 16.63 -9.59
C ALA A 16 17.84 15.15 -9.15
N PHE A 17 16.70 14.60 -8.77
CA PHE A 17 16.56 13.19 -8.40
C PHE A 17 15.79 12.46 -9.49
N ARG A 18 16.26 11.26 -9.86
CA ARG A 18 15.57 10.38 -10.80
C ARG A 18 15.39 9.02 -10.16
N MET A 19 14.15 8.55 -10.13
CA MET A 19 13.79 7.25 -9.58
C MET A 19 13.23 6.36 -10.69
N GLN A 20 13.66 5.10 -10.71
CA GLN A 20 13.13 4.05 -11.57
C GLN A 20 12.54 2.97 -10.66
N LEU A 21 11.28 2.61 -10.88
CA LEU A 21 10.57 1.59 -10.10
C LEU A 21 10.13 0.45 -11.02
N SER A 22 10.39 -0.78 -10.61
CA SER A 22 9.86 -1.98 -11.25
C SER A 22 8.52 -2.31 -10.60
N LEU A 23 7.42 -1.97 -11.29
CA LEU A 23 6.05 -2.24 -10.83
C LEU A 23 5.47 -3.43 -11.59
N PRO A 24 4.71 -4.33 -10.92
CA PRO A 24 4.02 -5.40 -11.62
C PRO A 24 2.93 -4.83 -12.54
N PRO A 25 2.75 -5.36 -13.77
CA PRO A 25 1.69 -4.93 -14.66
C PRO A 25 0.33 -5.35 -14.11
N VAL A 26 -0.64 -4.42 -14.11
CA VAL A 26 -2.02 -4.74 -13.74
C VAL A 26 -2.61 -5.62 -14.85
N THR A 27 -3.05 -6.82 -14.49
CA THR A 27 -3.48 -7.86 -15.44
C THR A 27 -4.93 -7.68 -15.88
N ASP A 28 -5.68 -6.77 -15.24
CA ASP A 28 -7.10 -6.59 -15.49
C ASP A 28 -7.51 -5.11 -15.33
N PRO A 29 -7.56 -4.33 -16.43
CA PRO A 29 -7.97 -2.93 -16.39
C PRO A 29 -9.42 -2.76 -15.92
N GLU A 30 -10.29 -3.75 -16.16
CA GLU A 30 -11.70 -3.67 -15.77
C GLU A 30 -11.90 -3.81 -14.25
N GLN A 31 -11.02 -4.53 -13.54
CA GLN A 31 -11.00 -4.52 -12.07
C GLN A 31 -10.57 -3.17 -11.47
N ILE A 32 -9.97 -2.28 -12.27
CA ILE A 32 -9.70 -0.88 -11.86
C ILE A 32 -10.96 -0.03 -12.02
N LEU A 33 -11.86 -0.35 -12.96
CA LEU A 33 -13.06 0.43 -13.25
C LEU A 33 -14.24 0.14 -12.30
N ASP A 34 -14.31 -1.06 -11.71
CA ASP A 34 -15.41 -1.42 -10.80
C ASP A 34 -15.22 -0.93 -9.36
N LYS A 35 -14.05 -0.38 -9.04
CA LYS A 35 -13.87 0.35 -7.78
C LYS A 35 -14.26 1.80 -8.01
N ILE A 36 -15.56 2.09 -7.84
CA ILE A 36 -15.94 3.42 -7.34
C ILE A 36 -15.19 3.54 -6.01
N GLU A 37 -14.00 4.15 -6.04
CA GLU A 37 -13.31 4.55 -4.83
C GLU A 37 -14.13 5.71 -4.26
N LEU A 38 -15.14 5.36 -3.47
CA LEU A 38 -15.79 6.28 -2.55
C LEU A 38 -14.67 6.89 -1.72
N SER A 39 -14.28 8.10 -2.09
CA SER A 39 -13.27 8.84 -1.36
C SER A 39 -14.01 9.62 -0.30
N VAL A 40 -13.67 9.31 0.96
CA VAL A 40 -14.17 10.05 2.11
C VAL A 40 -13.62 11.47 2.00
N THR A 41 -14.50 12.46 1.94
CA THR A 41 -14.12 13.89 1.86
C THR A 41 -14.33 14.61 3.18
N GLY A 42 -15.11 14.02 4.09
CA GLY A 42 -15.46 14.60 5.38
C GLY A 42 -16.47 13.72 6.11
N TYR A 43 -17.12 14.26 7.14
CA TYR A 43 -18.19 13.60 7.87
C TYR A 43 -19.23 14.60 8.36
N LEU A 44 -20.46 14.12 8.57
CA LEU A 44 -21.57 14.93 9.04
C LEU A 44 -21.51 15.15 10.56
N GLY A 45 -21.90 16.35 10.99
CA GLY A 45 -22.10 16.70 12.41
C GLY A 45 -21.06 17.67 12.96
N GLU A 46 -20.91 17.67 14.29
CA GLU A 46 -19.97 18.55 14.98
C GLU A 46 -18.53 18.07 14.83
N ARG A 47 -17.59 19.03 14.76
CA ARG A 47 -16.16 18.75 14.64
C ARG A 47 -15.65 17.94 15.83
N LYS A 48 -15.10 16.76 15.54
CA LYS A 48 -14.51 15.82 16.50
C LYS A 48 -13.02 16.03 16.69
N SER A 49 -12.54 15.86 17.92
CA SER A 49 -11.13 15.99 18.29
C SER A 49 -10.49 14.62 18.47
N ILE A 50 -9.39 14.38 17.74
CA ILE A 50 -8.63 13.13 17.75
C ILE A 50 -7.22 13.40 18.28
N LEU A 51 -6.78 12.61 19.26
CA LEU A 51 -5.38 12.56 19.68
C LEU A 51 -4.69 11.36 19.02
N VAL A 52 -3.60 11.61 18.31
CA VAL A 52 -2.73 10.58 17.74
C VAL A 52 -1.50 10.43 18.64
N VAL A 53 -1.24 9.22 19.11
CA VAL A 53 -0.13 8.90 20.01
C VAL A 53 0.76 7.86 19.35
N ASP A 54 1.92 8.28 18.86
CA ASP A 54 2.92 7.42 18.22
C ASP A 54 4.27 8.15 18.28
N ASP A 55 5.35 7.45 18.63
CA ASP A 55 6.69 8.02 18.78
C ASP A 55 7.38 8.30 17.43
N ASN A 56 6.85 7.73 16.34
CA ASN A 56 7.32 7.96 15.00
C ASN A 56 6.64 9.18 14.37
N VAL A 57 7.41 10.26 14.21
CA VAL A 57 6.97 11.51 13.57
C VAL A 57 6.38 11.30 12.17
N GLY A 58 6.85 10.30 11.42
CA GLY A 58 6.30 9.96 10.10
C GLY A 58 4.89 9.39 10.17
N ASN A 59 4.63 8.50 11.14
CA ASN A 59 3.30 7.93 11.37
C ASN A 59 2.31 9.02 11.81
N THR A 60 2.69 9.86 12.79
CA THR A 60 1.83 10.95 13.26
C THR A 60 1.56 11.97 12.15
N SER A 61 2.57 12.35 11.37
CA SER A 61 2.41 13.28 10.23
C SER A 61 1.49 12.72 9.14
N MET A 62 1.58 11.42 8.86
CA MET A 62 0.70 10.73 7.91
C MET A 62 -0.75 10.73 8.39
N LEU A 63 -0.98 10.42 9.67
CA LEU A 63 -2.32 10.43 10.27
C LEU A 63 -2.92 11.83 10.35
N VAL A 64 -2.12 12.86 10.68
CA VAL A 64 -2.57 14.26 10.65
C VAL A 64 -2.95 14.66 9.22
N SER A 65 -2.11 14.36 8.24
CA SER A 65 -2.35 14.68 6.83
C SER A 65 -3.57 13.97 6.25
N LEU A 66 -3.93 12.81 6.82
CA LEU A 66 -5.14 12.08 6.48
C LEU A 66 -6.40 12.66 7.15
N LEU A 67 -6.34 12.95 8.45
CA LEU A 67 -7.53 13.23 9.26
C LEU A 67 -7.90 14.72 9.32
N ASP A 68 -6.93 15.64 9.31
CA ASP A 68 -7.23 17.08 9.36
C ASP A 68 -8.05 17.56 8.14
N PRO A 69 -7.75 17.13 6.89
CA PRO A 69 -8.57 17.48 5.72
C PRO A 69 -10.00 16.94 5.76
N LEU A 70 -10.24 15.83 6.48
CA LEU A 70 -11.58 15.27 6.69
C LEU A 70 -12.40 16.05 7.72
N GLY A 71 -11.84 17.12 8.29
CA GLY A 71 -12.51 18.00 9.23
C GLY A 71 -12.29 17.65 10.69
N PHE A 72 -11.46 16.66 11.05
CA PHE A 72 -11.11 16.41 12.46
C PHE A 72 -10.21 17.50 13.02
N LYS A 73 -10.25 17.74 14.34
CA LYS A 73 -9.23 18.50 15.05
C LYS A 73 -8.18 17.51 15.57
N VAL A 74 -7.02 17.46 14.92
CA VAL A 74 -5.99 16.48 15.27
C VAL A 74 -4.95 17.09 16.20
N SER A 75 -4.61 16.36 17.26
CA SER A 75 -3.51 16.66 18.16
C SER A 75 -2.56 15.46 18.23
N VAL A 76 -1.31 15.69 18.58
CA VAL A 76 -0.27 14.65 18.57
C VAL A 76 0.45 14.60 19.91
N ALA A 77 0.70 13.39 20.40
CA ALA A 77 1.59 13.08 21.51
C ALA A 77 2.61 12.04 21.06
N SER A 78 3.81 12.06 21.64
CA SER A 78 4.91 11.18 21.24
C SER A 78 5.13 9.98 22.17
N ASN A 79 4.37 9.90 23.27
CA ASN A 79 4.41 8.81 24.25
C ASN A 79 3.14 8.82 25.14
N GLY A 80 2.98 7.80 25.98
CA GLY A 80 1.83 7.65 26.87
C GLY A 80 1.68 8.75 27.95
N GLU A 81 2.78 9.32 28.47
CA GLU A 81 2.71 10.39 29.50
C GLU A 81 2.16 11.68 28.89
N GLU A 82 2.68 12.09 27.73
CA GLU A 82 2.16 13.25 27.00
C GLU A 82 0.68 13.07 26.66
N ALA A 83 0.28 11.85 26.27
CA ALA A 83 -1.12 11.56 25.99
C ALA A 83 -2.01 11.74 27.22
N LEU A 84 -1.57 11.29 28.39
CA LEU A 84 -2.28 11.47 29.66
C LEU A 84 -2.40 12.94 30.07
N ASP A 85 -1.34 13.73 29.89
CA ASP A 85 -1.37 15.17 30.13
C ASP A 85 -2.41 15.85 29.22
N MET A 86 -2.45 15.47 27.94
CA MET A 86 -3.39 16.05 26.98
C MET A 86 -4.85 15.70 27.25
N VAL A 87 -5.17 14.43 27.54
CA VAL A 87 -6.55 14.03 27.89
C VAL A 87 -7.03 14.65 29.21
N SER A 88 -6.11 15.09 30.08
CA SER A 88 -6.46 15.73 31.35
C SER A 88 -6.91 17.19 31.19
N VAL A 89 -6.43 17.88 30.13
CA VAL A 89 -6.72 19.30 29.89
C VAL A 89 -7.62 19.54 28.67
N GLN A 90 -7.78 18.55 27.80
CA GLN A 90 -8.58 18.63 26.59
C GLN A 90 -9.63 17.54 26.55
N GLN A 91 -10.85 17.90 26.17
CA GLN A 91 -11.88 16.91 25.87
C GLN A 91 -11.63 16.33 24.47
N LEU A 92 -11.30 15.05 24.42
CA LEU A 92 -11.01 14.32 23.19
C LEU A 92 -12.13 13.31 22.92
N ASP A 93 -12.57 13.24 21.67
CA ASP A 93 -13.59 12.27 21.24
C ASP A 93 -12.94 10.91 20.95
N LEU A 94 -11.69 10.90 20.46
CA LEU A 94 -10.97 9.68 20.09
C LEU A 94 -9.47 9.80 20.41
N VAL A 95 -8.86 8.69 20.82
CA VAL A 95 -7.42 8.50 20.91
C VAL A 95 -7.01 7.35 19.98
N LEU A 96 -6.08 7.61 19.07
CA LEU A 96 -5.36 6.59 18.31
C LEU A 96 -4.04 6.32 19.05
N MET A 97 -3.92 5.16 19.70
CA MET A 97 -2.83 4.86 20.62
C MET A 97 -1.92 3.77 20.06
N ASP A 98 -0.64 4.07 19.83
CA ASP A 98 0.34 3.01 19.57
C ASP A 98 0.65 2.19 20.83
N LEU A 99 0.87 0.89 20.67
CA LEU A 99 1.19 0.01 21.78
C LEU A 99 2.62 0.23 22.29
N VAL A 100 3.60 0.33 21.39
CA VAL A 100 5.03 0.29 21.76
C VAL A 100 5.66 1.66 21.57
N MET A 101 5.89 2.37 22.68
CA MET A 101 6.49 3.71 22.69
C MET A 101 7.50 3.83 23.83
N PRO A 102 8.50 4.74 23.75
CA PRO A 102 9.38 5.06 24.87
C PRO A 102 8.63 5.78 26.00
N VAL A 103 9.26 5.88 27.17
CA VAL A 103 8.76 6.54 28.39
C VAL A 103 7.56 5.81 29.02
N MET A 104 6.43 5.77 28.33
CA MET A 104 5.23 5.04 28.72
C MET A 104 4.59 4.41 27.48
N ASP A 105 4.38 3.10 27.55
CA ASP A 105 3.72 2.32 26.50
C ASP A 105 2.21 2.58 26.45
N GLY A 106 1.59 2.19 25.34
CA GLY A 106 0.16 2.40 25.11
C GLY A 106 -0.72 1.61 26.07
N LEU A 107 -0.30 0.43 26.51
CA LEU A 107 -1.07 -0.40 27.44
C LEU A 107 -1.19 0.28 28.81
N ALA A 108 -0.08 0.79 29.35
CA ALA A 108 -0.04 1.55 30.59
C ALA A 108 -0.87 2.83 30.50
N ALA A 109 -0.74 3.57 29.38
CA ALA A 109 -1.53 4.78 29.15
C ALA A 109 -3.03 4.49 29.10
N VAL A 110 -3.47 3.47 28.35
CA VAL A 110 -4.89 3.12 28.23
C VAL A 110 -5.46 2.59 29.55
N ARG A 111 -4.71 1.81 30.32
CA ARG A 111 -5.13 1.41 31.68
C ARG A 111 -5.43 2.62 32.56
N LEU A 112 -4.55 3.63 32.54
CA LEU A 112 -4.74 4.87 33.29
C LEU A 112 -5.94 5.68 32.75
N MET A 113 -6.09 5.80 31.43
CA MET A 113 -7.26 6.46 30.83
C MET A 113 -8.57 5.77 31.23
N ARG A 114 -8.63 4.43 31.19
CA ARG A 114 -9.82 3.65 31.57
C ARG A 114 -10.13 3.70 33.07
N SER A 115 -9.13 3.94 33.92
CA SER A 115 -9.35 4.17 35.35
C SER A 115 -9.95 5.54 35.68
N ASN A 116 -9.99 6.47 34.71
CA ASN A 116 -10.53 7.81 34.88
C ASN A 116 -11.98 7.89 34.34
N PRO A 117 -13.00 8.06 35.20
CA PRO A 117 -14.40 8.14 34.77
C PRO A 117 -14.70 9.29 33.79
N LEU A 118 -13.89 10.35 33.81
CA LEU A 118 -14.07 11.48 32.88
C LEU A 118 -13.75 11.10 31.42
N LEU A 119 -13.00 10.02 31.21
CA LEU A 119 -12.58 9.53 29.89
C LEU A 119 -13.39 8.30 29.44
N GLU A 120 -14.44 7.92 30.18
CA GLU A 120 -15.30 6.77 29.84
C GLU A 120 -15.92 6.88 28.45
N ARG A 121 -16.18 8.12 28.00
CA ARG A 121 -16.78 8.40 26.68
C ARG A 121 -15.76 8.64 25.57
N THR A 122 -14.47 8.71 25.90
CA THR A 122 -13.41 8.88 24.91
C THR A 122 -13.13 7.55 24.25
N GLY A 123 -13.34 7.48 22.94
CA GLY A 123 -13.01 6.31 22.15
C GLY A 123 -11.50 6.08 22.15
N ILE A 124 -11.05 4.83 22.21
CA ILE A 124 -9.65 4.46 22.12
C ILE A 124 -9.50 3.36 21.08
N ILE A 125 -8.75 3.66 20.01
CA ILE A 125 -8.37 2.67 19.00
C ILE A 125 -6.87 2.41 19.14
N GLY A 126 -6.52 1.17 19.46
CA GLY A 126 -5.12 0.75 19.58
C GLY A 126 -4.47 0.49 18.21
N ALA A 127 -3.20 0.84 18.04
CA ALA A 127 -2.38 0.45 16.91
C ALA A 127 -1.28 -0.52 17.39
N SER A 128 -1.11 -1.64 16.71
CA SER A 128 -0.16 -2.68 17.13
C SER A 128 0.55 -3.32 15.95
N ALA A 129 1.85 -3.56 16.09
CA ALA A 129 2.61 -4.40 15.17
C ALA A 129 2.31 -5.88 15.42
N SER A 130 2.37 -6.69 14.38
CA SER A 130 2.22 -8.13 14.50
C SER A 130 3.53 -8.76 15.03
N VAL A 131 3.40 -9.71 15.97
CA VAL A 131 4.33 -10.83 16.28
C VAL A 131 5.13 -10.81 17.60
N THR A 132 5.19 -9.75 18.42
CA THR A 132 5.99 -9.81 19.67
C THR A 132 5.19 -9.48 20.93
N ASP A 133 5.06 -10.49 21.79
CA ASP A 133 4.36 -10.58 23.09
C ASP A 133 2.82 -10.65 23.06
N SER A 134 2.28 -11.88 23.16
CA SER A 134 0.85 -12.16 23.03
C SER A 134 0.03 -11.54 24.16
N ASP A 135 0.53 -11.55 25.40
CA ASP A 135 -0.30 -11.28 26.56
C ASP A 135 -0.57 -9.78 26.75
N GLN A 136 0.48 -8.95 26.64
CA GLN A 136 0.32 -7.49 26.67
C GLN A 136 -0.52 -6.99 25.50
N ARG A 137 -0.32 -7.55 24.31
CA ARG A 137 -1.11 -7.21 23.13
C ARG A 137 -2.58 -7.61 23.27
N ASN A 138 -2.86 -8.81 23.75
CA ASN A 138 -4.22 -9.27 23.96
C ASN A 138 -4.92 -8.39 24.98
N GLU A 139 -4.26 -8.08 26.10
CA GLU A 139 -4.83 -7.16 27.08
C GLU A 139 -5.08 -5.77 26.49
N PHE A 140 -4.12 -5.24 25.71
CA PHE A 140 -4.30 -3.94 25.05
C PHE A 140 -5.50 -3.93 24.12
N ILE A 141 -5.69 -4.99 23.33
CA ILE A 141 -6.85 -5.15 22.46
C ILE A 141 -8.15 -5.22 23.29
N ASP A 142 -8.14 -5.93 24.41
CA ASP A 142 -9.32 -6.13 25.26
C ASP A 142 -9.79 -4.85 25.96
N ILE A 143 -8.88 -3.90 26.26
CA ILE A 143 -9.21 -2.64 26.96
C ILE A 143 -9.47 -1.45 26.01
N CYS A 144 -9.11 -1.58 24.73
CA CYS A 144 -9.42 -0.61 23.69
C CYS A 144 -10.83 -0.85 23.12
N ASP A 145 -11.45 0.19 22.56
CA ASP A 145 -12.75 0.04 21.88
C ASP A 145 -12.61 -0.63 20.51
N ASP A 146 -11.46 -0.45 19.86
CA ASP A 146 -11.08 -1.19 18.65
C ASP A 146 -9.55 -1.20 18.49
N PHE A 147 -9.04 -1.88 17.46
CA PHE A 147 -7.63 -1.88 17.10
C PHE A 147 -7.38 -1.92 15.58
N VAL A 148 -6.23 -1.40 15.16
CA VAL A 148 -5.67 -1.49 13.82
C VAL A 148 -4.31 -2.18 13.84
N LEU A 149 -4.03 -2.96 12.80
CA LEU A 149 -2.72 -3.57 12.60
C LEU A 149 -1.81 -2.60 11.84
N LYS A 150 -0.54 -2.54 12.24
CA LYS A 150 0.51 -1.88 11.45
C LYS A 150 1.02 -2.86 10.36
N PRO A 151 1.20 -2.43 9.10
CA PRO A 151 1.00 -1.07 8.59
C PRO A 151 -0.47 -0.67 8.51
N ILE A 152 -0.77 0.58 8.90
CA ILE A 152 -2.14 1.09 9.01
C ILE A 152 -2.77 1.15 7.61
N ARG A 153 -3.87 0.42 7.45
CA ARG A 153 -4.74 0.48 6.29
C ARG A 153 -5.76 1.61 6.46
N ILE A 154 -5.73 2.58 5.56
CA ILE A 154 -6.57 3.80 5.63
C ILE A 154 -8.06 3.45 5.62
N ASP A 155 -8.47 2.53 4.74
CA ASP A 155 -9.85 2.07 4.62
C ASP A 155 -10.38 1.47 5.94
N LEU A 156 -9.58 0.61 6.58
CA LEU A 156 -9.94 0.02 7.87
C LEU A 156 -9.90 1.04 9.01
N LEU A 157 -8.95 1.97 8.99
CA LEU A 157 -8.87 3.02 10.01
C LEU A 157 -10.12 3.89 9.97
N LEU A 158 -10.51 4.38 8.79
CA LEU A 158 -11.70 5.22 8.63
C LEU A 158 -12.99 4.46 8.98
N GLU A 159 -13.10 3.17 8.62
CA GLU A 159 -14.22 2.34 9.06
C GLU A 159 -14.35 2.31 10.60
N LYS A 160 -13.23 2.09 11.30
CA LYS A 160 -13.20 2.00 12.76
C LYS A 160 -13.46 3.33 13.43
N ILE A 161 -12.85 4.41 12.94
CA ILE A 161 -13.14 5.77 13.42
C ILE A 161 -14.63 6.08 13.27
N GLY A 162 -15.21 5.78 12.11
CA GLY A 162 -16.63 5.99 11.84
C GLY A 162 -17.53 5.28 12.85
N ARG A 163 -17.23 4.00 13.10
CA ARG A 163 -17.96 3.17 14.07
C ARG A 163 -17.80 3.67 15.50
N THR A 164 -16.58 3.94 15.95
CA THR A 164 -16.28 4.35 17.34
C THR A 164 -16.89 5.71 17.66
N LEU A 165 -16.85 6.66 16.72
CA LEU A 165 -17.41 7.99 16.90
C LEU A 165 -18.90 8.10 16.57
N GLY A 166 -19.47 7.07 15.93
CA GLY A 166 -20.86 7.09 15.46
C GLY A 166 -21.13 8.19 14.43
N ILE A 167 -20.15 8.47 13.56
CA ILE A 167 -20.25 9.50 12.51
C ILE A 167 -20.67 8.89 11.18
N GLU A 168 -21.30 9.71 10.35
CA GLU A 168 -21.66 9.37 8.97
C GLU A 168 -20.66 10.06 8.02
N TRP A 169 -19.98 9.25 7.20
CA TRP A 169 -18.98 9.74 6.27
C TRP A 169 -19.64 10.43 5.07
N GLU A 170 -19.13 11.61 4.71
CA GLU A 170 -19.41 12.23 3.43
C GLU A 170 -18.49 11.60 2.38
N THR A 171 -19.10 11.08 1.32
CA THR A 171 -18.37 10.45 0.22
C THR A 171 -18.72 11.15 -1.07
N VAL A 172 -17.73 11.27 -1.94
CA VAL A 172 -17.95 11.63 -3.33
C VAL A 172 -17.63 10.43 -4.20
N GLU A 173 -18.44 10.21 -5.23
CA GLU A 173 -18.06 9.34 -6.32
C GLU A 173 -16.91 10.02 -7.05
N ILE A 174 -15.67 9.63 -6.72
CA ILE A 174 -14.57 9.95 -7.59
C ILE A 174 -14.70 9.01 -8.78
N VAL A 175 -15.29 9.53 -9.87
CA VAL A 175 -15.00 8.99 -11.19
C VAL A 175 -13.54 9.34 -11.44
N THR A 176 -12.61 8.47 -11.04
CA THR A 176 -11.20 8.69 -11.30
C THR A 176 -11.07 8.82 -12.81
N PRO A 177 -10.70 9.98 -13.37
CA PRO A 177 -10.40 10.05 -14.78
C PRO A 177 -9.07 9.30 -14.95
N VAL A 178 -9.15 7.99 -15.17
CA VAL A 178 -8.02 7.17 -15.66
C VAL A 178 -7.56 7.69 -17.04
N ARG A 179 -8.31 8.60 -17.66
CA ARG A 179 -8.15 9.07 -19.04
C ARG A 179 -7.73 10.54 -19.19
N GLU A 180 -6.66 11.01 -18.56
CA GLU A 180 -5.96 12.18 -19.13
C GLU A 180 -4.42 12.07 -19.15
N THR A 181 -3.80 11.16 -18.40
CA THR A 181 -2.33 11.00 -18.42
C THR A 181 -1.84 9.81 -19.26
N PHE A 182 -2.72 8.91 -19.70
CA PHE A 182 -2.35 7.75 -20.53
C PHE A 182 -2.61 7.95 -22.04
N ALA A 183 -3.00 9.15 -22.46
CA ALA A 183 -3.33 9.45 -23.87
C ALA A 183 -2.11 9.53 -24.82
N SER A 184 -0.90 9.17 -24.38
CA SER A 184 0.30 9.13 -25.23
C SER A 184 0.99 7.76 -25.27
N LEU A 185 0.36 6.70 -24.76
CA LEU A 185 0.85 5.32 -24.88
C LEU A 185 -0.19 4.36 -25.48
N GLU A 186 -1.15 4.87 -26.24
CA GLU A 186 -1.96 4.00 -27.10
C GLU A 186 -1.14 3.55 -28.30
N GLY A 187 -0.77 2.26 -28.31
CA GLY A 187 -0.52 1.58 -29.57
C GLY A 187 0.60 0.54 -29.59
N GLN A 188 0.66 -0.42 -28.65
CA GLN A 188 1.22 -1.75 -28.95
C GLN A 188 0.48 -2.83 -28.14
N GLU A 189 -0.53 -3.44 -28.74
CA GLU A 189 -1.00 -4.77 -28.32
C GLU A 189 0.21 -5.72 -28.25
N PRO A 190 0.29 -6.62 -27.24
CA PRO A 190 1.36 -7.61 -27.19
C PRO A 190 1.26 -8.51 -28.42
N LEU A 191 2.12 -8.25 -29.41
CA LEU A 191 2.25 -9.08 -30.60
C LEU A 191 2.83 -10.43 -30.17
N THR A 192 2.03 -11.48 -30.32
CA THR A 192 2.48 -12.86 -30.17
C THR A 192 3.18 -13.29 -31.46
N PRO A 193 4.37 -13.91 -31.40
CA PRO A 193 5.02 -14.46 -32.58
C PRO A 193 4.14 -15.50 -33.29
N PRO A 194 4.36 -15.74 -34.61
CA PRO A 194 3.66 -16.78 -35.35
C PRO A 194 3.79 -18.16 -34.67
N SER A 195 2.79 -19.02 -34.83
CA SER A 195 2.77 -20.35 -34.20
C SER A 195 3.99 -21.21 -34.54
N SER A 196 4.54 -21.09 -35.75
CA SER A 196 5.77 -21.79 -36.17
C SER A 196 7.01 -21.39 -35.37
N GLU A 197 7.04 -20.15 -34.89
CA GLU A 197 8.12 -19.61 -34.06
C GLU A 197 7.96 -20.05 -32.60
N LEU A 198 6.71 -20.13 -32.11
CA LEU A 198 6.38 -20.64 -30.78
C LEU A 198 6.66 -22.13 -30.61
N ASP A 199 6.52 -22.94 -31.67
CA ASP A 199 6.85 -24.37 -31.62
C ASP A 199 8.36 -24.60 -31.40
N VAL A 200 9.22 -23.80 -32.04
CA VAL A 200 10.68 -23.84 -31.84
C VAL A 200 11.05 -23.47 -30.41
N LEU A 201 10.40 -22.43 -29.87
CA LEU A 201 10.59 -21.97 -28.51
C LEU A 201 10.11 -23.02 -27.47
N TYR A 202 8.97 -23.67 -27.73
CA TYR A 202 8.46 -24.76 -26.89
C TYR A 202 9.44 -25.93 -26.81
N ASP A 203 10.04 -26.28 -27.94
CA ASP A 203 11.03 -27.34 -28.07
C ASP A 203 12.32 -27.04 -27.27
N LEU A 204 12.80 -25.80 -27.33
CA LEU A 204 13.94 -25.33 -26.54
C LEU A 204 13.63 -25.35 -25.04
N ALA A 205 12.44 -24.87 -24.66
CA ALA A 205 11.95 -24.88 -23.28
C ALA A 205 11.82 -26.30 -22.71
N MET A 206 11.29 -27.25 -23.50
CA MET A 206 11.14 -28.64 -23.12
C MET A 206 12.48 -29.35 -22.94
N ARG A 207 13.48 -29.02 -23.78
CA ARG A 207 14.85 -29.55 -23.65
C ARG A 207 15.64 -28.90 -22.52
N GLY A 208 15.10 -27.85 -21.89
CA GLY A 208 15.77 -27.09 -20.83
C GLY A 208 16.93 -26.23 -21.33
N ASP A 209 16.94 -25.93 -22.64
CA ASP A 209 18.00 -25.16 -23.29
C ASP A 209 17.78 -23.66 -23.08
N MET A 210 18.09 -23.18 -21.87
CA MET A 210 17.86 -21.78 -21.46
C MET A 210 18.69 -20.79 -22.27
N LEU A 211 19.91 -21.17 -22.65
CA LEU A 211 20.77 -20.35 -23.49
C LEU A 211 20.15 -20.19 -24.89
N GLY A 212 19.65 -21.29 -25.47
CA GLY A 212 18.92 -21.25 -26.74
C GLY A 212 17.65 -20.39 -26.67
N VAL A 213 16.94 -20.37 -25.54
CA VAL A 213 15.77 -19.50 -25.35
C VAL A 213 16.14 -18.02 -25.30
N GLU A 214 17.24 -17.65 -24.63
CA GLU A 214 17.72 -16.26 -24.57
C GLU A 214 18.22 -15.76 -25.94
N GLU A 215 18.96 -16.62 -26.67
CA GLU A 215 19.41 -16.32 -28.03
C GLU A 215 18.22 -16.15 -28.97
N TRP A 216 17.22 -17.03 -28.88
CA TRP A 216 16.00 -16.94 -29.66
C TRP A 216 15.22 -15.66 -29.36
N ALA A 217 15.05 -15.30 -28.08
CA ALA A 217 14.37 -14.07 -27.68
C ALA A 217 15.11 -12.81 -28.16
N THR A 218 16.45 -12.86 -28.19
CA THR A 218 17.28 -11.77 -28.74
C THR A 218 17.14 -11.65 -30.26
N ALA A 219 17.09 -12.78 -30.97
CA ALA A 219 16.88 -12.79 -32.42
C ALA A 219 15.48 -12.28 -32.81
N LEU A 220 14.45 -12.64 -32.03
CA LEU A 220 13.08 -12.16 -32.23
C LEU A 220 12.98 -10.64 -32.07
N GLU A 221 13.58 -10.09 -31.02
CA GLU A 221 13.63 -8.65 -30.76
C GLU A 221 14.43 -7.89 -31.83
N ALA A 222 15.51 -8.47 -32.33
CA ALA A 222 16.30 -7.88 -33.41
C ALA A 222 15.58 -7.92 -34.77
N GLY A 223 14.69 -8.90 -34.98
CA GLY A 223 13.88 -9.03 -36.19
C GLY A 223 12.71 -8.05 -36.26
N ASP A 224 12.04 -7.81 -35.12
CA ASP A 224 10.95 -6.83 -35.01
C ASP A 224 10.84 -6.28 -33.59
N ALA A 225 11.08 -4.97 -33.44
CA ALA A 225 11.08 -4.26 -32.17
C ALA A 225 9.74 -4.33 -31.42
N ARG A 226 8.64 -4.68 -32.11
CA ARG A 226 7.32 -4.87 -31.49
C ARG A 226 7.27 -6.07 -30.55
N TYR A 227 8.21 -7.02 -30.70
CA TYR A 227 8.33 -8.18 -29.80
C TYR A 227 9.16 -7.90 -28.55
N HIS A 228 9.65 -6.67 -28.34
CA HIS A 228 10.49 -6.30 -27.19
C HIS A 228 9.91 -6.76 -25.84
N ASN A 229 8.62 -6.53 -25.62
CA ASN A 229 7.94 -6.94 -24.38
C ASN A 229 7.88 -8.47 -24.19
N PHE A 230 7.66 -9.22 -25.28
CA PHE A 230 7.59 -10.68 -25.25
C PHE A 230 8.99 -11.29 -25.07
N ALA A 231 9.98 -10.79 -25.81
CA ALA A 231 11.38 -11.19 -25.70
C ALA A 231 11.98 -10.90 -24.32
N GLY A 232 11.66 -9.74 -23.73
CA GLY A 232 12.08 -9.37 -22.37
C GLY A 232 11.61 -10.36 -21.32
N ARG A 233 10.32 -10.76 -21.36
CA ARG A 233 9.76 -11.77 -20.46
C ARG A 233 10.42 -13.14 -20.62
N LEU A 234 10.76 -13.54 -21.84
CA LEU A 234 11.45 -14.82 -22.08
C LEU A 234 12.87 -14.82 -21.53
N LYS A 235 13.62 -13.74 -21.73
CA LYS A 235 14.98 -13.59 -21.17
C LYS A 235 14.98 -13.63 -19.64
N GLU A 236 14.00 -12.99 -19.00
CA GLU A 236 13.85 -13.05 -17.54
C GLU A 236 13.57 -14.47 -17.02
N LEU A 237 12.67 -15.20 -17.68
CA LEU A 237 12.30 -16.56 -17.30
C LEU A 237 13.43 -17.56 -17.55
N ALA A 238 14.19 -17.38 -18.63
CA ALA A 238 15.35 -18.21 -18.97
C ALA A 238 16.53 -17.92 -18.02
N GLY A 239 16.87 -16.66 -17.77
CA GLY A 239 17.95 -16.26 -16.87
C GLY A 239 17.70 -16.63 -15.41
N SER A 240 16.43 -16.80 -15.01
CA SER A 240 16.04 -17.32 -13.69
C SER A 240 15.76 -18.83 -13.67
N CYS A 241 16.05 -19.56 -14.76
CA CYS A 241 15.85 -21.01 -14.92
C CYS A 241 14.43 -21.50 -14.56
N LYS A 242 13.40 -20.68 -14.79
CA LYS A 242 12.00 -21.00 -14.44
C LYS A 242 11.29 -21.78 -15.55
N THR A 243 11.74 -23.00 -15.84
CA THR A 243 11.25 -23.84 -16.95
C THR A 243 9.73 -24.02 -16.97
N LYS A 244 9.09 -24.21 -15.81
CA LYS A 244 7.62 -24.38 -15.73
C LYS A 244 6.86 -23.12 -16.13
N ALA A 245 7.33 -21.96 -15.70
CA ALA A 245 6.69 -20.68 -16.04
C ALA A 245 6.93 -20.33 -17.52
N LEU A 246 8.09 -20.72 -18.06
CA LEU A 246 8.42 -20.56 -19.47
C LEU A 246 7.51 -21.42 -20.36
N LEU A 247 7.33 -22.69 -20.02
CA LEU A 247 6.39 -23.58 -20.73
C LEU A 247 4.94 -23.11 -20.62
N ALA A 248 4.51 -22.60 -19.46
CA ALA A 248 3.19 -22.03 -19.28
C ALA A 248 2.96 -20.80 -20.18
N LEU A 249 3.95 -19.90 -20.28
CA LEU A 249 3.89 -18.72 -21.15
C LEU A 249 3.80 -19.13 -22.63
N VAL A 250 4.61 -20.10 -23.05
CA VAL A 250 4.63 -20.58 -24.44
C VAL A 250 3.31 -21.27 -24.81
N ASN A 251 2.75 -22.10 -23.92
CA ASN A 251 1.47 -22.77 -24.15
C ASN A 251 0.28 -21.82 -24.15
N GLN A 252 0.30 -20.80 -23.29
CA GLN A 252 -0.69 -19.73 -23.30
C GLN A 252 -0.70 -18.99 -24.65
N CYS A 253 0.48 -18.75 -25.25
CA CYS A 253 0.58 -18.15 -26.59
C CYS A 253 0.23 -19.12 -27.73
N ARG A 254 0.42 -20.43 -27.55
CA ARG A 254 0.03 -21.47 -28.52
C ARG A 254 -1.47 -21.79 -28.47
N GLY A 255 -2.21 -21.28 -27.49
CA GLY A 255 -3.65 -21.54 -27.33
C GLY A 255 -3.98 -22.92 -26.76
N GLU A 256 -2.98 -23.65 -26.24
CA GLU A 256 -3.16 -24.94 -25.58
C GLU A 256 -3.31 -24.70 -24.07
N ILE A 257 -4.56 -24.70 -23.60
CA ILE A 257 -4.89 -24.61 -22.17
C ILE A 257 -4.48 -25.94 -21.51
N ILE A 258 -3.55 -25.88 -20.54
CA ILE A 258 -3.28 -26.99 -19.60
C ILE A 258 -4.33 -26.95 -18.48
#